data_AF-A0A7V9SXW1-F1
#
_entry.id   AF-A0A7V9SXW1-F1
#
_cell.length_a   1.000
_cell.length_b   1.000
_cell.length_c   1.000
_cell.angle_alpha   90.00
_cell.angle_beta   90.00
_cell.angle_gamma   90.00
#
_symmetry.space_group_name_H-M   'P 1'
#
loop_
_entity.id
_entity.type
_entity.pdbx_description
1 polymer ?
#
loop_
_entity_poly.entity_id
_entity_poly.type
_entity_poly.pdbx_seq_one_letter_code
_entity_poly.pdbx_strand_id
1 'polypeptide(L)'
;AGKAAIMIPLSTAADDHQRKNAEALSGKGAARMILQKDLSGEILAKQIVELIEKPEAISAMETAARKMARRDAAEAATNLIESLAKGKS
;
A
#
# COMPACT_ATOMS: atom_id res chain seq x y z
N ALA A 1 7.29 -8.61 -1.69
CA ALA A 1 6.77 -7.32 -2.17
C ALA A 1 6.26 -7.49 -3.60
N GLY A 2 5.27 -6.69 -4.03
CA GLY A 2 4.79 -6.74 -5.41
C GLY A 2 3.68 -7.73 -5.71
N LYS A 3 2.85 -8.07 -4.71
CA LYS A 3 1.59 -8.80 -4.92
C LYS A 3 0.45 -7.80 -5.08
N ALA A 4 -0.57 -8.17 -5.85
CA ALA A 4 -1.82 -7.45 -5.89
C ALA A 4 -2.47 -7.46 -4.50
N ALA A 5 -3.05 -6.33 -4.10
CA ALA A 5 -3.60 -6.16 -2.75
C ALA A 5 -4.87 -5.31 -2.76
N ILE A 6 -5.76 -5.60 -1.81
CA ILE A 6 -6.92 -4.76 -1.46
C ILE A 6 -6.63 -4.19 -0.07
N MET A 7 -6.47 -2.87 0.01
CA MET A 7 -6.15 -2.14 1.24
C MET A 7 -7.44 -1.67 1.92
N ILE A 8 -7.56 -1.95 3.22
CA ILE A 8 -8.67 -1.49 4.05
C ILE A 8 -8.08 -0.66 5.21
N PRO A 9 -7.84 0.65 5.02
CA PRO A 9 -7.26 1.49 6.06
C PRO A 9 -8.25 1.66 7.22
N LEU A 10 -7.73 1.55 8.45
CA LEU A 10 -8.49 1.79 9.67
C LEU A 10 -8.77 3.30 9.86
N SER A 11 -9.75 3.62 10.70
CA SER A 11 -10.30 4.98 10.88
C SER A 11 -9.89 5.70 12.18
N THR A 12 -8.89 5.22 12.92
CA THR A 12 -8.49 5.77 14.22
C THR A 12 -7.67 7.06 14.11
N ALA A 13 -7.58 7.84 15.19
CA ALA A 13 -6.98 9.19 15.19
C ALA A 13 -5.48 9.27 14.83
N ALA A 14 -4.77 8.14 14.77
CA ALA A 14 -3.39 8.05 14.27
C ALA A 14 -3.30 7.64 12.77
N ASP A 15 -4.44 7.32 12.14
CA ASP A 15 -4.55 6.55 10.87
C ASP A 15 -4.50 7.37 9.59
N ASP A 16 -4.30 8.69 9.63
CA ASP A 16 -4.15 9.45 8.39
C ASP A 16 -2.92 8.97 7.58
N HIS A 17 -1.93 8.39 8.27
CA HIS A 17 -0.78 7.72 7.64
C HIS A 17 -1.14 6.39 6.96
N GLN A 18 -2.00 5.55 7.55
CA GLN A 18 -2.45 4.31 6.89
C GLN A 18 -3.24 4.64 5.63
N ARG A 19 -4.16 5.62 5.73
CA ARG A 19 -4.93 6.10 4.58
C ARG A 19 -4.01 6.64 3.49
N LYS A 20 -3.05 7.52 3.83
CA LYS A 20 -2.07 8.06 2.86
C LYS A 20 -1.24 6.96 2.19
N ASN A 21 -0.86 5.92 2.92
CA ASN A 21 -0.12 4.78 2.35
C ASN A 21 -1.01 3.98 1.38
N ALA A 22 -2.26 3.73 1.76
CA ALA A 22 -3.23 3.06 0.89
C ALA A 22 -3.52 3.90 -0.38
N GLU A 23 -3.71 5.21 -0.23
CA GLU A 23 -3.90 6.16 -1.33
C GLU A 23 -2.68 6.25 -2.26
N ALA A 24 -1.47 6.26 -1.70
CA ALA A 24 -0.23 6.28 -2.49
C ALA A 24 -0.07 5.01 -3.34
N LEU A 25 -0.48 3.85 -2.82
CA LEU A 25 -0.48 2.59 -3.57
C LEU A 25 -1.62 2.56 -4.59
N SER A 26 -2.85 2.89 -4.19
CA SER A 26 -4.01 2.82 -5.08
C SER A 26 -3.96 3.85 -6.20
N GLY A 27 -3.51 5.06 -5.91
CA GLY A 27 -3.34 6.13 -6.91
C GLY A 27 -2.30 5.81 -7.98
N LYS A 28 -1.41 4.84 -7.73
CA LYS A 28 -0.44 4.33 -8.71
C LYS A 28 -0.86 2.97 -9.31
N GLY A 29 -2.08 2.52 -9.03
CA GLY A 29 -2.57 1.23 -9.49
C GLY A 29 -1.88 0.02 -8.85
N ALA A 30 -1.15 0.22 -7.75
CA ALA A 30 -0.43 -0.85 -7.04
C ALA A 30 -1.30 -1.61 -6.03
N ALA A 31 -2.50 -1.11 -5.74
CA ALA A 31 -3.50 -1.76 -4.90
C ALA A 31 -4.90 -1.24 -5.23
N ARG A 32 -5.95 -1.96 -4.81
CA ARG A 32 -7.29 -1.37 -4.63
C ARG A 32 -7.43 -0.87 -3.19
N MET A 33 -8.33 0.07 -2.95
CA MET A 33 -8.63 0.58 -1.61
C MET A 33 -10.13 0.53 -1.35
N ILE A 34 -10.53 0.00 -0.19
CA ILE A 34 -11.90 0.05 0.34
C ILE A 34 -11.81 0.74 1.69
N LEU A 35 -12.46 1.89 1.86
CA LEU A 35 -12.46 2.55 3.16
C LEU A 35 -13.25 1.70 4.17
N GLN A 36 -12.81 1.65 5.42
CA GLN A 36 -13.48 0.85 6.45
C GLN A 36 -14.99 1.16 6.57
N LYS A 37 -15.37 2.44 6.42
CA LYS A 37 -16.78 2.88 6.43
C LYS A 37 -17.62 2.33 5.26
N ASP A 38 -16.96 1.96 4.16
CA ASP A 38 -17.57 1.45 2.93
C ASP A 38 -17.38 -0.06 2.81
N LEU A 39 -16.80 -0.73 3.81
CA LEU A 39 -16.55 -2.17 3.78
C LEU A 39 -17.84 -2.96 4.10
N SER A 40 -18.26 -3.79 3.15
CA SER A 40 -19.19 -4.90 3.41
C SER A 40 -18.64 -6.21 2.83
N GLY A 41 -19.23 -7.33 3.25
CA GLY A 41 -18.90 -8.65 2.68
C GLY A 41 -19.15 -8.70 1.17
N GLU A 42 -20.25 -8.10 0.71
CA GLU A 42 -20.63 -8.02 -0.69
C GLU A 42 -19.62 -7.19 -1.51
N ILE A 43 -19.19 -6.05 -0.97
CA ILE A 43 -18.21 -5.18 -1.64
C ILE A 43 -16.87 -5.89 -1.75
N LEU A 44 -16.40 -6.52 -0.66
CA LEU A 44 -15.14 -7.25 -0.66
C LEU A 44 -15.18 -8.44 -1.64
N ALA A 45 -16.26 -9.24 -1.61
CA ALA A 45 -16.44 -10.37 -2.51
C ALA A 45 -16.44 -9.93 -3.97
N LYS A 46 -17.17 -8.85 -4.31
CA LYS A 46 -17.17 -8.28 -5.64
C LYS A 46 -15.78 -7.88 -6.11
N GLN A 47 -14.99 -7.21 -5.26
CA GLN A 47 -13.62 -6.81 -5.61
C GLN A 47 -12.71 -8.01 -5.85
N ILE A 48 -12.85 -9.08 -5.08
CA ILE A 48 -12.08 -10.33 -5.26
C ILE A 48 -12.46 -11.00 -6.59
N VAL A 49 -13.76 -11.16 -6.87
CA VAL A 49 -14.26 -11.77 -8.11
C VAL A 49 -13.77 -10.99 -9.32
N GLU A 50 -13.88 -9.66 -9.32
CA GLU A 50 -13.40 -8.81 -10.42
C GLU A 50 -11.90 -8.95 -10.69
N LEU A 51 -11.09 -9.25 -9.66
CA LEU A 51 -9.66 -9.50 -9.83
C LEU A 51 -9.40 -10.90 -10.40
N ILE A 52 -10.13 -11.91 -9.93
CA ILE A 52 -10.03 -13.29 -10.43
C ILE A 52 -10.40 -13.34 -11.93
N GLU A 53 -11.45 -12.62 -12.33
CA GLU A 53 -11.92 -12.56 -13.72
C GLU A 53 -11.00 -11.76 -14.65
N LYS A 54 -10.03 -10.99 -14.11
CA LYS A 54 -9.13 -10.13 -14.88
C LYS A 54 -7.66 -10.36 -14.49
N PRO A 55 -7.05 -11.49 -14.89
CA PRO A 55 -5.65 -11.82 -14.58
C PRO A 55 -4.65 -10.74 -15.04
N GLU A 56 -4.98 -10.00 -16.09
CA GLU A 56 -4.17 -8.90 -16.62
C GLU A 56 -4.14 -7.73 -15.63
N ALA A 57 -5.28 -7.45 -14.97
CA ALA A 57 -5.38 -6.43 -13.95
C ALA A 57 -4.54 -6.79 -12.70
N ILE A 58 -4.51 -8.07 -12.32
CA ILE A 58 -3.61 -8.57 -11.26
C ILE A 58 -2.15 -8.32 -11.66
N SER A 59 -1.76 -8.73 -12.88
CA SER A 59 -0.38 -8.60 -13.36
C SER A 59 0.08 -7.14 -13.45
N ALA A 60 -0.80 -6.24 -13.89
CA ALA A 60 -0.55 -4.81 -13.92
C ALA A 60 -0.36 -4.23 -12.51
N MET A 61 -1.22 -4.63 -11.56
CA MET A 61 -1.14 -4.22 -10.17
C MET A 61 0.14 -4.71 -9.49
N GLU A 62 0.51 -5.97 -9.69
CA GLU A 62 1.77 -6.54 -9.20
C GLU A 62 2.98 -5.78 -9.74
N THR A 63 2.98 -5.45 -11.02
CA THR A 63 4.03 -4.66 -11.65
C THR A 63 4.15 -3.27 -11.03
N ALA A 64 3.02 -2.58 -10.84
CA ALA A 64 2.99 -1.28 -10.17
C ALA A 64 3.47 -1.37 -8.70
N ALA A 65 3.03 -2.41 -7.97
CA ALA A 65 3.43 -2.67 -6.59
C ALA A 65 4.94 -2.96 -6.47
N ARG A 66 5.53 -3.68 -7.43
CA ARG A 66 6.99 -3.91 -7.48
C ARG A 66 7.76 -2.61 -7.70
N LYS A 67 7.28 -1.71 -8.57
CA LYS A 67 7.89 -0.39 -8.80
C LYS A 67 7.82 0.51 -7.56
N MET A 68 6.77 0.34 -6.75
CA MET A 68 6.56 1.07 -5.50
C MET A 68 7.38 0.53 -4.32
N ALA A 69 7.86 -0.71 -4.40
CA ALA A 69 8.66 -1.30 -3.34
C ALA A 69 10.03 -0.62 -3.26
N ARG A 70 10.20 0.30 -2.29
CA ARG A 70 11.52 0.83 -1.93
C ARG A 70 12.34 -0.26 -1.25
N ARG A 71 13.22 -0.90 -2.03
CA ARG A 71 14.16 -1.92 -1.55
C ARG A 71 15.17 -1.34 -0.54
N ASP A 72 15.40 -0.04 -0.58
CA ASP A 72 16.37 0.71 0.22
C ASP A 72 15.76 1.35 1.48
N ALA A 73 14.45 1.19 1.75
CA ALA A 73 13.78 1.96 2.80
C ALA A 73 14.39 1.74 4.20
N ALA A 74 14.81 0.51 4.50
CA ALA A 74 15.47 0.19 5.76
C ALA A 74 16.87 0.81 5.84
N GLU A 75 17.65 0.72 4.76
CA GLU A 75 18.99 1.32 4.69
C GLU A 75 18.94 2.85 4.76
N ALA A 76 17.99 3.47 4.08
CA ALA A 76 17.75 4.91 4.15
C ALA A 76 17.35 5.36 5.57
N ALA A 77 16.54 4.56 6.28
CA ALA A 77 16.19 4.85 7.67
C ALA A 77 17.41 4.75 8.60
N THR A 78 18.24 3.70 8.44
CA THR A 78 19.48 3.54 9.21
C THR A 78 20.45 4.68 8.94
N ASN A 79 20.69 5.03 7.68
CA ASN A 79 21.57 6.14 7.30
C ASN A 79 21.10 7.48 7.89
N LEU A 80 19.79 7.72 7.91
CA LEU A 80 19.23 8.93 8.55
C LEU A 80 19.49 8.93 10.06
N ILE A 81 19.23 7.81 10.75
CA ILE A 81 19.46 7.69 12.19
C ILE A 81 20.94 7.90 12.52
N GLU A 82 21.85 7.27 11.75
CA GLU A 82 23.30 7.46 11.91
C GLU A 82 23.74 8.90 11.69
N SER A 83 23.19 9.58 10.67
CA SER A 83 23.53 10.97 10.39
C SER A 83 23.13 11.92 11.54
N LEU A 84 21.98 11.67 12.17
CA LEU A 84 21.50 12.43 13.33
C LEU A 84 22.31 12.12 14.59
N ALA A 85 22.77 10.88 14.75
CA ALA A 85 23.65 10.49 15.86
C ALA A 85 25.05 11.13 15.73
N LYS A 86 25.58 11.25 14.51
CA LYS A 86 26.89 11.88 14.21
C LYS A 86 26.84 13.41 14.21
N GLY A 87 25.66 14.02 14.02
CA GLY A 87 25.45 15.47 14.07
C GLY A 87 25.32 16.09 15.46
N LYS A 88 25.40 15.29 16.53
CA LYS A 88 25.60 15.79 17.91
C LYS A 88 27.09 15.72 18.25
N SER A 89 27.85 16.72 17.84
CA SER A 89 29.19 17.05 18.36
C SER A 89 29.35 18.56 18.35
#